data_AF-A0A416ZSZ0-F1
#
_entry.id   AF-A0A416ZSZ0-F1
#
_cell.length_a   1.000
_cell.length_b   1.000
_cell.length_c   1.000
_cell.angle_alpha   90.00
_cell.angle_beta   90.00
_cell.angle_gamma   90.00
#
_symmetry.space_group_name_H-M   'P 1'
#
loop_
_entity.id
_entity.type
_entity.pdbx_description
1 polymer ?
#
loop_
_entity_poly.entity_id
_entity_poly.type
_entity_poly.pdbx_seq_one_letter_code
_entity_poly.pdbx_strand_id
1 'polypeptide(L)'
;MDYRTIWFLKGEQLIDINELSTGEQQIVFRGADLLYQATNGATIIIDEPELSLHPKWQKKILKFYRNLFTNEYGKQIAQLIIATHSQYIVQEAMKDSDNVKVILLKKEGIETKANVIDKAVLGMYSSAEINYLAFGVEKKDYHIQLFSALHNKLQNIPENEVNAHIASIDCYIKNHRLYDTVRHEKEDTSHNHYYTLPVFIRNAIDHPDSGRRFSDNDLDVSIALLRDIYKEVAERR
;
A
#
# COMPACT_ATOMS: atom_id res chain seq x y z
N MET A 1 39.22 -29.89 -0.03
CA MET A 1 37.91 -29.26 0.17
C MET A 1 37.09 -30.22 1.00
N ASP A 2 36.74 -29.86 2.24
CA ASP A 2 35.86 -30.68 3.08
C ASP A 2 34.46 -30.66 2.44
N TYR A 3 33.91 -31.84 2.16
CA TYR A 3 32.60 -32.00 1.49
C TYR A 3 31.42 -31.68 2.41
N ARG A 4 31.67 -31.27 3.66
CA ARG A 4 30.64 -30.93 4.66
C ARG A 4 30.37 -29.43 4.80
N THR A 5 31.16 -28.58 4.14
CA THR A 5 31.02 -27.12 4.24
C THR A 5 30.34 -26.56 3.00
N ILE A 6 29.24 -25.82 3.21
CA ILE A 6 28.57 -25.07 2.15
C ILE A 6 29.24 -23.70 2.03
N TRP A 7 29.83 -23.41 0.88
CA TRP A 7 30.48 -22.14 0.59
C TRP A 7 29.56 -21.21 -0.20
N PHE A 8 29.61 -19.92 0.12
CA PHE A 8 28.84 -18.87 -0.57
C PHE A 8 29.80 -17.94 -1.31
N LEU A 9 29.43 -17.52 -2.52
CA LEU A 9 30.18 -16.52 -3.28
C LEU A 9 29.62 -15.12 -2.97
N LYS A 10 30.43 -14.26 -2.36
CA LYS A 10 30.10 -12.86 -2.06
C LYS A 10 31.05 -11.93 -2.81
N GLY A 11 30.57 -11.37 -3.91
CA GLY A 11 31.43 -10.71 -4.89
C GLY A 11 32.33 -11.75 -5.55
N GLU A 12 33.65 -11.62 -5.34
CA GLU A 12 34.65 -12.58 -5.83
C GLU A 12 35.18 -13.51 -4.72
N GLN A 13 34.71 -13.35 -3.48
CA GLN A 13 35.22 -14.10 -2.32
C GLN A 13 34.29 -15.28 -1.98
N LEU A 14 34.89 -16.45 -1.76
CA LEU A 14 34.23 -17.60 -1.14
C LEU A 14 34.25 -17.44 0.39
N ILE A 15 33.07 -17.49 1.01
CA ILE A 15 32.88 -17.33 2.45
C ILE A 15 32.05 -18.48 3.03
N ASP A 16 32.27 -18.78 4.31
CA ASP A 16 31.47 -19.74 5.06
C ASP A 16 30.10 -19.16 5.45
N ILE A 17 29.12 -20.01 5.75
CA ILE A 17 27.79 -19.58 6.20
C ILE A 17 27.84 -18.69 7.46
N ASN A 18 28.82 -18.91 8.35
CA ASN A 18 28.98 -18.12 9.57
C ASN A 18 29.47 -16.69 9.30
N GLU A 19 30.02 -16.43 8.12
CA GLU A 19 30.48 -15.11 7.69
C GLU A 19 29.38 -14.28 7.00
N LEU A 20 28.23 -14.90 6.73
CA LEU A 20 27.03 -14.21 6.26
C LEU A 20 26.45 -13.32 7.37
N SER A 21 25.83 -12.21 6.97
CA SER A 21 25.00 -11.41 7.88
C SER A 21 23.81 -12.20 8.40
N THR A 22 23.25 -11.80 9.54
CA THR A 22 22.09 -12.47 10.14
C THR A 22 20.91 -12.60 9.17
N GLY A 23 20.65 -11.56 8.36
CA GLY A 23 19.60 -11.61 7.34
C GLY A 23 19.89 -12.60 6.20
N GLU A 24 21.15 -12.67 5.75
CA GLU A 24 21.61 -13.67 4.77
C GLU A 24 21.44 -15.09 5.30
N GLN A 25 21.90 -15.34 6.53
CA GLN A 25 21.77 -16.64 7.19
C GLN A 25 20.30 -17.07 7.30
N GLN A 26 19.41 -16.17 7.72
CA GLN A 26 17.99 -16.49 7.85
C GLN A 26 17.34 -16.88 6.52
N ILE A 27 17.67 -16.19 5.42
CA ILE A 27 17.17 -16.56 4.09
C ILE A 27 17.63 -17.96 3.70
N VAL A 28 18.92 -18.26 3.90
CA VAL A 28 19.50 -19.57 3.57
C VAL A 28 18.84 -20.66 4.41
N PHE A 29 18.83 -20.53 5.74
CA PHE A 29 18.31 -21.56 6.63
C PHE A 29 16.82 -21.79 6.42
N ARG A 30 16.00 -20.73 6.42
CA ARG A 30 14.54 -20.86 6.21
C ARG A 30 14.22 -21.41 4.82
N GLY A 31 14.93 -20.93 3.79
CA GLY A 31 14.72 -21.38 2.41
C GLY A 31 15.07 -22.86 2.23
N ALA A 32 16.22 -23.28 2.74
CA ALA A 32 16.67 -24.68 2.68
C ALA A 32 15.75 -25.60 3.47
N ASP A 33 15.34 -25.20 4.68
CA ASP A 33 14.43 -25.97 5.52
C ASP A 33 13.07 -26.17 4.85
N LEU A 34 12.49 -25.10 4.30
CA LEU A 34 11.23 -25.20 3.58
C LEU A 34 11.35 -26.07 2.32
N LEU A 35 12.44 -25.97 1.55
CA LEU A 35 12.67 -26.84 0.38
C LEU A 35 12.83 -28.31 0.78
N TYR A 36 13.45 -28.59 1.93
CA TYR A 36 13.66 -29.94 2.41
C TYR A 36 12.34 -30.60 2.84
N GLN A 37 11.43 -29.84 3.45
CA GLN A 37 10.19 -30.36 4.01
C GLN A 37 9.00 -30.30 3.05
N ALA A 38 8.97 -29.32 2.14
CA ALA A 38 7.81 -29.09 1.28
C ALA A 38 7.69 -30.16 0.19
N THR A 39 6.44 -30.56 -0.07
CA THR A 39 6.07 -31.47 -1.15
C THR A 39 5.10 -30.79 -2.10
N ASN A 40 4.90 -31.35 -3.30
CA ASN A 40 3.90 -30.85 -4.24
C ASN A 40 2.50 -30.84 -3.59
N GLY A 41 1.85 -29.68 -3.62
CA GLY A 41 0.55 -29.46 -2.98
C GLY A 41 0.63 -29.05 -1.52
N ALA A 42 1.81 -28.81 -0.95
CA ALA A 42 1.96 -28.36 0.43
C ALA A 42 1.32 -26.98 0.67
N THR A 43 0.84 -26.77 1.89
CA THR A 43 0.51 -25.45 2.44
C THR A 43 1.63 -25.02 3.35
N ILE A 44 2.26 -23.89 3.01
CA ILE A 44 3.40 -23.33 3.72
C ILE A 44 2.94 -22.05 4.40
N ILE A 45 3.12 -22.00 5.72
CA ILE A 45 2.80 -20.83 6.54
C ILE A 45 4.11 -20.22 7.01
N ILE A 46 4.31 -18.93 6.73
CA ILE A 46 5.52 -18.20 7.09
C ILE A 46 5.12 -17.00 7.95
N ASP A 47 5.64 -16.98 9.17
CA ASP A 47 5.44 -15.87 10.09
C ASP A 47 6.68 -14.96 10.11
N GLU A 48 6.43 -13.66 10.05
CA GLU A 48 7.41 -12.56 10.02
C GLU A 48 8.65 -12.87 9.17
N PRO A 49 8.50 -13.09 7.84
CA PRO A 49 9.62 -13.33 6.94
C PRO A 49 10.60 -12.15 6.83
N GLU A 50 10.21 -10.97 7.31
CA GLU A 50 11.01 -9.75 7.33
C GLU A 50 12.05 -9.65 8.46
N LEU A 51 12.00 -10.55 9.46
CA LEU A 51 12.87 -10.47 10.62
C LEU A 51 14.34 -10.39 10.21
N SER A 52 15.07 -9.43 10.80
CA SER A 52 16.48 -9.16 10.51
C SER A 52 16.80 -8.78 9.05
N LEU A 53 15.80 -8.57 8.17
CA LEU A 53 16.01 -8.19 6.78
C LEU A 53 16.03 -6.68 6.60
N HIS A 54 17.02 -6.18 5.84
CA HIS A 54 17.02 -4.81 5.37
C HIS A 54 15.79 -4.53 4.48
N PRO A 55 15.18 -3.32 4.46
CA PRO A 55 14.02 -2.99 3.64
C PRO A 55 14.11 -3.40 2.16
N LYS A 56 15.29 -3.23 1.54
CA LYS A 56 15.56 -3.66 0.16
C LYS A 56 15.32 -5.16 -0.07
N TRP A 57 15.47 -5.99 0.97
CA TRP A 57 15.30 -7.43 0.92
C TRP A 57 13.88 -7.85 1.28
N GLN A 58 13.23 -7.11 2.18
CA GLN A 58 11.79 -7.26 2.43
C GLN A 58 10.98 -7.08 1.14
N LYS A 59 11.36 -6.13 0.27
CA LYS A 59 10.76 -5.98 -1.09
C LYS A 59 10.98 -7.16 -2.04
N LYS A 60 11.84 -8.13 -1.70
CA LYS A 60 12.15 -9.29 -2.55
C LYS A 60 11.68 -10.61 -1.94
N ILE A 61 11.36 -10.63 -0.66
CA ILE A 61 11.16 -11.88 0.09
C ILE A 61 9.93 -12.65 -0.38
N LEU A 62 8.84 -11.97 -0.74
CA LEU A 62 7.65 -12.60 -1.31
C LEU A 62 7.98 -13.33 -2.63
N LYS A 63 8.71 -12.65 -3.52
CA LYS A 63 9.15 -13.24 -4.79
C LYS A 63 10.12 -14.41 -4.55
N PHE A 64 11.02 -14.29 -3.58
CA PHE A 64 11.93 -15.37 -3.20
C PHE A 64 11.15 -16.63 -2.80
N TYR A 65 10.22 -16.54 -1.85
CA TYR A 65 9.43 -17.71 -1.42
C TYR A 65 8.56 -18.28 -2.55
N ARG A 66 7.95 -17.44 -3.39
CA ARG A 66 7.19 -17.92 -4.56
C ARG A 66 8.08 -18.72 -5.51
N ASN A 67 9.26 -18.19 -5.82
CA ASN A 67 10.20 -18.84 -6.72
C ASN A 67 10.71 -20.19 -6.18
N LEU A 68 10.92 -20.33 -4.87
CA LEU A 68 11.29 -21.62 -4.27
C LEU A 68 10.26 -22.72 -4.56
N PHE A 69 8.99 -22.35 -4.70
CA PHE A 69 7.87 -23.27 -4.91
C PHE A 69 7.22 -23.08 -6.28
N THR A 70 7.97 -22.59 -7.26
CA THR A 70 7.58 -22.55 -8.67
C THR A 70 8.42 -23.57 -9.42
N ASN A 71 7.77 -24.51 -10.11
CA ASN A 71 8.49 -25.53 -10.87
C ASN A 71 9.03 -25.00 -12.21
N GLU A 72 9.74 -25.86 -12.94
CA GLU A 72 10.33 -25.56 -14.27
C GLU A 72 9.32 -25.11 -15.34
N TYR A 73 8.03 -25.40 -15.17
CA TYR A 73 6.95 -24.96 -16.05
C TYR A 73 6.30 -23.64 -15.62
N GLY A 74 6.85 -22.96 -14.61
CA GLY A 74 6.29 -21.73 -14.06
C GLY A 74 5.03 -21.93 -13.21
N LYS A 75 4.72 -23.18 -12.84
CA LYS A 75 3.55 -23.50 -12.02
C LYS A 75 3.92 -23.45 -10.54
N GLN A 76 3.13 -22.70 -9.77
CA GLN A 76 3.21 -22.72 -8.31
C GLN A 76 2.77 -24.09 -7.78
N ILE A 77 3.67 -24.77 -7.07
CA ILE A 77 3.46 -26.13 -6.54
C ILE A 77 3.05 -26.15 -5.06
N ALA A 78 3.09 -25.02 -4.35
CA ALA A 78 2.67 -24.91 -2.96
C ALA A 78 1.81 -23.66 -2.72
N GLN A 79 0.84 -23.76 -1.80
CA GLN A 79 0.09 -22.61 -1.29
C GLN A 79 0.94 -21.90 -0.24
N LEU A 80 1.14 -20.59 -0.40
CA LEU A 80 1.86 -19.77 0.57
C LEU A 80 0.88 -18.90 1.36
N ILE A 81 0.98 -18.95 2.69
CA ILE A 81 0.28 -18.05 3.62
C ILE A 81 1.36 -17.32 4.41
N ILE A 82 1.39 -16.00 4.30
CA ILE A 82 2.42 -15.18 4.93
C ILE A 82 1.76 -14.19 5.87
N ALA A 83 2.16 -14.23 7.14
CA ALA A 83 1.82 -13.22 8.14
C ALA A 83 3.01 -12.23 8.24
N THR A 84 2.71 -10.93 8.21
CA THR A 84 3.74 -9.89 8.19
C THR A 84 3.20 -8.57 8.72
N HIS A 85 4.08 -7.80 9.36
CA HIS A 85 3.87 -6.40 9.70
C HIS A 85 4.66 -5.45 8.78
N SER A 86 5.41 -6.00 7.82
CA SER A 86 6.21 -5.23 6.87
C SER A 86 5.34 -4.56 5.81
N GLN A 87 5.32 -3.22 5.84
CA GLN A 87 4.77 -2.41 4.76
C GLN A 87 5.39 -2.74 3.39
N TYR A 88 6.68 -3.10 3.36
CA TYR A 88 7.36 -3.39 2.10
C TYR A 88 6.89 -4.71 1.48
N ILE A 89 6.59 -5.72 2.30
CA ILE A 89 6.05 -6.99 1.81
C ILE A 89 4.63 -6.79 1.31
N VAL A 90 3.79 -6.08 2.08
CA VAL A 90 2.42 -5.77 1.67
C VAL A 90 2.40 -4.96 0.38
N GLN A 91 3.29 -3.98 0.22
CA GLN A 91 3.42 -3.22 -1.02
C GLN A 91 3.72 -4.10 -2.24
N GLU A 92 4.61 -5.08 -2.11
CA GLU A 92 4.91 -6.01 -3.21
C GLU A 92 3.78 -7.03 -3.44
N ALA A 93 3.06 -7.43 -2.39
CA ALA A 93 1.89 -8.28 -2.51
C ALA A 93 0.76 -7.60 -3.28
N MET A 94 0.48 -6.33 -2.95
CA MET A 94 -0.54 -5.52 -3.61
C MET A 94 -0.23 -5.27 -5.09
N LYS A 95 1.05 -5.34 -5.50
CA LYS A 95 1.48 -5.22 -6.90
C LYS A 95 1.02 -6.35 -7.82
N ASP A 96 0.73 -7.51 -7.24
CA ASP A 96 0.33 -8.71 -7.96
C ASP A 96 -1.05 -9.17 -7.48
N SER A 97 -2.02 -8.26 -7.48
CA SER A 97 -3.38 -8.50 -6.96
C SER A 97 -4.16 -9.60 -7.69
N ASP A 98 -3.73 -10.00 -8.89
CA ASP A 98 -4.35 -11.09 -9.64
C ASP A 98 -3.93 -12.47 -9.13
N ASN A 99 -2.73 -12.57 -8.51
CA ASN A 99 -2.20 -13.83 -7.99
C ASN A 99 -2.05 -13.85 -6.46
N VAL A 100 -2.13 -12.69 -5.79
CA VAL A 100 -1.92 -12.55 -4.35
C VAL A 100 -3.14 -11.92 -3.70
N LYS A 101 -3.66 -12.58 -2.67
CA LYS A 101 -4.71 -12.03 -1.80
C LYS A 101 -4.08 -11.43 -0.56
N VAL A 102 -4.40 -10.17 -0.28
CA VAL A 102 -3.98 -9.47 0.94
C VAL A 102 -5.18 -9.36 1.88
N ILE A 103 -5.06 -9.94 3.08
CA ILE A 103 -6.09 -9.94 4.10
C ILE A 103 -5.57 -9.13 5.28
N LEU A 104 -6.28 -8.06 5.61
CA LEU A 104 -6.02 -7.26 6.80
C LEU A 104 -6.76 -7.88 7.98
N LEU A 105 -6.01 -8.21 9.02
CA LEU A 105 -6.55 -8.66 10.30
C LEU A 105 -6.53 -7.49 11.29
N LYS A 106 -7.70 -7.13 11.82
CA LYS A 106 -7.86 -6.07 12.82
C LYS A 106 -8.53 -6.62 14.07
N LYS A 107 -7.94 -6.35 15.24
CA LYS A 107 -8.55 -6.68 16.53
C LYS A 107 -9.51 -5.57 16.95
N GLU A 108 -10.77 -5.91 17.19
CA GLU A 108 -11.81 -5.02 17.71
C GLU A 108 -12.34 -5.60 19.02
N GLY A 109 -11.77 -5.14 20.14
CA GLY A 109 -12.04 -5.72 21.46
C GLY A 109 -11.54 -7.17 21.55
N ILE A 110 -12.48 -8.10 21.66
CA ILE A 110 -12.24 -9.56 21.71
C ILE A 110 -12.36 -10.23 20.34
N GLU A 111 -12.90 -9.55 19.33
CA GLU A 111 -13.08 -10.10 17.98
C GLU A 111 -11.90 -9.74 17.07
N THR A 112 -11.62 -10.62 16.10
CA THR A 112 -10.71 -10.33 14.99
C THR A 112 -11.52 -10.24 13.71
N LYS A 113 -11.54 -9.06 13.09
CA LYS A 113 -12.13 -8.85 11.77
C LYS A 113 -11.09 -9.08 10.69
N ALA A 114 -11.50 -9.76 9.64
CA ALA A 114 -10.69 -10.02 8.46
C ALA A 114 -11.32 -9.31 7.26
N ASN A 115 -10.58 -8.38 6.66
CA ASN A 115 -11.01 -7.66 5.47
C ASN A 115 -10.01 -7.90 4.34
N VAL A 116 -10.51 -8.23 3.16
CA VAL A 116 -9.67 -8.22 1.96
C VAL A 116 -9.43 -6.78 1.58
N ILE A 117 -8.18 -6.39 1.34
CA ILE A 117 -7.87 -5.02 0.93
C ILE A 117 -8.40 -4.78 -0.48
N ASP A 118 -9.22 -3.73 -0.64
CA ASP A 118 -9.69 -3.24 -1.94
C ASP A 118 -8.52 -2.96 -2.90
N LYS A 119 -8.77 -3.09 -4.21
CA LYS A 119 -7.78 -2.66 -5.22
C LYS A 119 -7.43 -1.17 -5.02
N ALA A 120 -6.13 -0.88 -5.07
CA ALA A 120 -5.62 0.49 -5.04
C ALA A 120 -6.26 1.31 -6.17
N VAL A 121 -6.75 2.52 -5.85
CA VAL A 121 -7.47 3.36 -6.81
C VAL A 121 -6.52 4.19 -7.66
N LEU A 122 -5.33 4.56 -7.17
CA LEU A 122 -4.46 5.50 -7.88
C LEU A 122 -3.67 4.88 -9.06
N GLY A 123 -3.87 3.60 -9.37
CA GLY A 123 -3.33 2.91 -10.56
C GLY A 123 -1.81 2.71 -10.60
N MET A 124 -1.05 3.59 -9.96
CA MET A 124 0.34 3.39 -9.55
C MET A 124 0.34 3.14 -8.05
N TYR A 125 1.06 2.10 -7.62
CA TYR A 125 1.18 1.68 -6.22
C TYR A 125 1.82 2.74 -5.34
N SER A 126 1.05 3.79 -5.02
CA SER A 126 1.39 4.80 -4.05
C SER A 126 1.69 4.10 -2.73
N SER A 127 2.89 4.32 -2.19
CA SER A 127 3.24 3.81 -0.87
C SER A 127 2.26 4.33 0.17
N ALA A 128 1.84 5.59 0.05
CA ALA A 128 0.87 6.22 0.94
C ALA A 128 -0.51 5.56 0.86
N GLU A 129 -0.99 5.22 -0.34
CA GLU A 129 -2.25 4.48 -0.48
C GLU A 129 -2.18 3.10 0.16
N ILE A 130 -1.12 2.34 -0.12
CA ILE A 130 -0.97 0.99 0.44
C ILE A 130 -0.81 1.06 1.95
N ASN A 131 -0.02 2.00 2.44
CA ASN A 131 0.20 2.18 3.87
C ASN A 131 -1.08 2.61 4.59
N TYR A 132 -1.90 3.45 3.96
CA TYR A 132 -3.23 3.78 4.45
C TYR A 132 -4.16 2.56 4.49
N LEU A 133 -4.26 1.83 3.37
CA LEU A 133 -5.17 0.68 3.27
C LEU A 133 -4.78 -0.47 4.20
N ALA A 134 -3.48 -0.72 4.38
CA ALA A 134 -2.99 -1.82 5.18
C ALA A 134 -2.81 -1.47 6.66
N PHE A 135 -2.40 -0.25 6.99
CA PHE A 135 -2.01 0.11 8.36
C PHE A 135 -2.72 1.35 8.91
N GLY A 136 -3.52 2.05 8.11
CA GLY A 136 -4.18 3.30 8.52
C GLY A 136 -3.21 4.47 8.76
N VAL A 137 -1.99 4.39 8.24
CA VAL A 137 -0.94 5.42 8.39
C VAL A 137 -0.79 6.24 7.11
N GLU A 138 0.05 7.30 7.15
CA GLU A 138 0.32 8.18 6.00
C GLU A 138 -0.93 8.86 5.41
N LYS A 139 -1.99 9.02 6.21
CA LYS A 139 -3.27 9.60 5.78
C LYS A 139 -3.13 10.96 5.07
N LYS A 140 -2.26 11.85 5.58
CA LYS A 140 -2.04 13.19 5.00
C LYS A 140 -1.42 13.10 3.60
N ASP A 141 -0.36 12.31 3.46
CA ASP A 141 0.31 12.11 2.17
C ASP A 141 -0.62 11.44 1.17
N TYR A 142 -1.39 10.45 1.64
CA TYR A 142 -2.37 9.78 0.81
C TYR A 142 -3.49 10.74 0.35
N HIS A 143 -4.01 11.58 1.25
CA HIS A 143 -4.99 12.61 0.94
C HIS A 143 -4.49 13.57 -0.14
N ILE A 144 -3.28 14.11 -0.01
CA ILE A 144 -2.67 15.01 -1.00
C ILE A 144 -2.51 14.33 -2.35
N GLN A 145 -2.03 13.09 -2.37
CA GLN A 145 -1.88 12.32 -3.61
C GLN A 145 -3.21 12.05 -4.28
N LEU A 146 -4.23 11.67 -3.51
CA LEU A 146 -5.57 11.39 -3.99
C LEU A 146 -6.26 12.65 -4.54
N PHE A 147 -6.16 13.77 -3.83
CA PHE A 147 -6.65 15.06 -4.28
C PHE A 147 -5.99 15.47 -5.60
N SER A 148 -4.66 15.40 -5.67
CA SER A 148 -3.89 15.76 -6.86
C SER A 148 -4.22 14.84 -8.03
N ALA A 149 -4.35 13.54 -7.79
CA ALA A 149 -4.72 12.57 -8.81
C ALA A 149 -6.13 12.84 -9.35
N LEU A 150 -7.10 13.13 -8.48
CA LEU A 150 -8.45 13.49 -8.90
C LEU A 150 -8.44 14.79 -9.73
N HIS A 151 -7.75 15.83 -9.25
CA HIS A 151 -7.65 17.11 -9.95
C HIS A 151 -7.07 16.97 -11.35
N ASN A 152 -5.92 16.28 -11.46
CA ASN A 152 -5.27 16.00 -12.74
C ASN A 152 -6.17 15.16 -13.64
N LYS A 153 -6.87 14.16 -13.10
CA LYS A 153 -7.77 13.31 -13.89
C LYS A 153 -8.90 14.14 -14.50
N LEU A 154 -9.56 14.96 -13.69
CA LEU A 154 -10.68 15.80 -14.12
C LEU A 154 -10.28 16.82 -15.18
N GLN A 155 -9.10 17.46 -15.04
CA GLN A 155 -8.56 18.39 -16.04
C GLN A 155 -8.31 17.76 -17.42
N ASN A 156 -8.05 16.46 -17.46
CA ASN A 156 -7.78 15.73 -18.70
C ASN A 156 -9.06 15.18 -19.36
N ILE A 157 -10.25 15.43 -18.79
CA ILE A 157 -11.53 15.06 -19.38
C ILE A 157 -12.02 16.25 -20.22
N PRO A 158 -12.16 16.12 -21.56
CA PRO A 158 -12.47 17.26 -22.44
C PRO A 158 -13.76 18.01 -22.12
N GLU A 159 -14.75 17.33 -21.53
CA GLU A 159 -16.06 17.89 -21.21
C GLU A 159 -16.15 18.44 -19.78
N ASN A 160 -15.05 18.42 -19.02
CA ASN A 160 -15.04 18.84 -17.62
C ASN A 160 -14.58 20.29 -17.46
N GLU A 161 -15.25 21.04 -16.59
CA GLU A 161 -14.96 22.46 -16.31
C GLU A 161 -13.82 22.66 -15.29
N VAL A 162 -13.30 21.58 -14.69
CA VAL A 162 -12.20 21.64 -13.73
C VAL A 162 -10.90 22.09 -14.43
N ASN A 163 -10.33 23.18 -13.93
CA ASN A 163 -9.14 23.83 -14.46
C ASN A 163 -8.01 23.90 -13.40
N ALA A 164 -6.94 24.65 -13.66
CA ALA A 164 -5.78 24.75 -12.76
C ALA A 164 -6.10 25.35 -11.37
N HIS A 165 -7.19 26.11 -11.24
CA HIS A 165 -7.55 26.75 -9.98
C HIS A 165 -8.26 25.79 -9.03
N ILE A 166 -7.84 25.80 -7.77
CA ILE A 166 -8.42 24.99 -6.69
C ILE A 166 -9.93 25.23 -6.52
N ALA A 167 -10.42 26.44 -6.82
CA ALA A 167 -11.85 26.76 -6.78
C ALA A 167 -12.69 25.90 -7.74
N SER A 168 -12.12 25.49 -8.89
CA SER A 168 -12.85 24.68 -9.88
C SER A 168 -13.09 23.25 -9.37
N ILE A 169 -12.08 22.62 -8.74
CA ILE A 169 -12.25 21.30 -8.11
C ILE A 169 -13.09 21.39 -6.83
N ASP A 170 -13.00 22.47 -6.05
CA ASP A 170 -13.90 22.70 -4.90
C ASP A 170 -15.36 22.71 -5.35
N CYS A 171 -15.67 23.45 -6.41
CA CYS A 171 -17.00 23.51 -7.02
C CYS A 171 -17.44 22.14 -7.55
N TYR A 172 -16.55 21.40 -8.24
CA TYR A 172 -16.83 20.06 -8.72
C TYR A 172 -17.19 19.10 -7.58
N ILE A 173 -16.38 19.08 -6.51
CA ILE A 173 -16.61 18.22 -5.34
C ILE A 173 -17.94 18.57 -4.67
N LYS A 174 -18.22 19.87 -4.48
CA LYS A 174 -19.47 20.34 -3.85
C LYS A 174 -20.72 19.92 -4.62
N ASN A 175 -20.65 19.93 -5.96
CA ASN A 175 -21.77 19.56 -6.82
C ASN A 175 -21.79 18.06 -7.18
N HIS A 176 -20.83 17.28 -6.70
CA HIS A 176 -20.79 15.84 -6.96
C HIS A 176 -21.93 15.13 -6.23
N ARG A 177 -22.56 14.13 -6.87
CA ARG A 177 -23.69 13.38 -6.31
C ARG A 177 -23.40 12.63 -4.99
N LEU A 178 -22.13 12.41 -4.68
CA LEU A 178 -21.66 11.76 -3.45
C LEU A 178 -21.37 12.76 -2.32
N TYR A 179 -21.45 14.06 -2.61
CA TYR A 179 -21.28 15.10 -1.63
C TYR A 179 -22.45 15.11 -0.65
N ASP A 180 -22.14 15.35 0.62
CA ASP A 180 -23.09 15.36 1.73
C ASP A 180 -22.73 16.61 2.54
N THR A 181 -23.64 17.57 2.58
CA THR A 181 -23.38 18.86 3.22
C THR A 181 -23.04 18.71 4.71
N VAL A 182 -23.64 17.76 5.42
CA VAL A 182 -23.40 17.57 6.86
C VAL A 182 -22.00 17.01 7.11
N ARG A 183 -21.52 16.12 6.22
CA ARG A 183 -20.25 15.40 6.40
C ARG A 183 -19.06 16.09 5.73
N HIS A 184 -19.31 16.75 4.59
CA HIS A 184 -18.27 17.15 3.65
C HIS A 184 -18.13 18.66 3.52
N GLU A 185 -18.98 19.46 4.17
CA GLU A 185 -18.85 20.92 4.18
C GLU A 185 -17.89 21.37 5.28
N LYS A 186 -16.93 22.23 4.90
CA LYS A 186 -16.07 22.97 5.83
C LYS A 186 -15.62 24.25 5.17
N GLU A 187 -16.31 25.34 5.54
CA GLU A 187 -16.09 26.67 4.97
C GLU A 187 -14.69 27.20 5.30
N ASP A 188 -13.99 27.69 4.28
CA ASP A 188 -12.70 28.37 4.37
C ASP A 188 -12.87 29.78 3.79
N THR A 189 -13.08 30.76 4.66
CA THR A 189 -13.33 32.16 4.29
C THR A 189 -12.06 32.95 3.99
N SER A 190 -10.94 32.27 3.70
CA SER A 190 -9.69 32.92 3.30
C SER A 190 -9.76 33.50 1.86
N HIS A 191 -8.62 33.93 1.30
CA HIS A 191 -8.49 34.68 0.04
C HIS A 191 -9.39 34.21 -1.11
N ASN A 192 -9.61 32.90 -1.23
CA ASN A 192 -10.59 32.32 -2.13
C ASN A 192 -11.55 31.52 -1.25
N HIS A 193 -12.82 31.93 -1.20
CA HIS A 193 -13.81 31.25 -0.39
C HIS A 193 -14.00 29.80 -0.90
N TYR A 194 -13.70 28.80 -0.07
CA TYR A 194 -13.89 27.38 -0.36
C TYR A 194 -14.92 26.75 0.57
N TYR A 195 -15.58 25.68 0.11
CA TYR A 195 -16.70 25.07 0.83
C TYR A 195 -16.43 23.64 1.28
N THR A 196 -15.54 22.91 0.60
CA THR A 196 -15.44 21.46 0.79
C THR A 196 -14.33 21.08 1.77
N LEU A 197 -14.61 20.07 2.60
CA LEU A 197 -13.66 19.48 3.53
C LEU A 197 -12.36 19.01 2.86
N PRO A 198 -12.37 18.37 1.67
CA PRO A 198 -11.15 18.03 0.95
C PRO A 198 -10.24 19.23 0.67
N VAL A 199 -10.80 20.36 0.22
CA VAL A 199 -10.01 21.56 -0.07
C VAL A 199 -9.52 22.23 1.21
N PHE A 200 -10.36 22.28 2.26
CA PHE A 200 -9.94 22.77 3.57
C PHE A 200 -8.72 21.99 4.10
N ILE A 201 -8.76 20.66 4.05
CA ILE A 201 -7.66 19.79 4.52
C ILE A 201 -6.42 19.98 3.66
N ARG A 202 -6.56 20.00 2.33
CA ARG A 202 -5.43 20.25 1.42
C ARG A 202 -4.74 21.57 1.74
N ASN A 203 -5.52 22.65 1.93
CA ASN A 203 -4.96 23.96 2.26
C ASN A 203 -4.31 23.99 3.65
N ALA A 204 -4.85 23.24 4.61
CA ALA A 204 -4.26 23.10 5.94
C ALA A 204 -2.92 22.36 5.92
N ILE A 205 -2.77 21.36 5.03
CA ILE A 205 -1.51 20.62 4.85
C ILE A 205 -0.47 21.46 4.11
N ASP A 206 -0.85 22.12 3.01
CA ASP A 206 0.07 22.89 2.17
C ASP A 206 0.48 24.23 2.81
N HIS A 207 -0.34 24.77 3.72
CA HIS A 207 -0.08 26.02 4.45
C HIS A 207 -0.24 25.81 5.96
N PRO A 208 0.73 25.15 6.64
CA PRO A 208 0.61 24.78 8.05
C PRO A 208 0.48 25.99 8.99
N ASP A 209 1.04 27.15 8.61
CA ASP A 209 0.99 28.39 9.41
C ASP A 209 -0.34 29.14 9.30
N SER A 210 -1.29 28.63 8.51
CA SER A 210 -2.58 29.30 8.30
C SER A 210 -3.55 29.19 9.48
N GLY A 211 -3.22 28.44 10.52
CA GLY A 211 -4.08 28.20 11.68
C GLY A 211 -5.24 27.22 11.43
N ARG A 212 -5.37 26.68 10.21
CA ARG A 212 -6.37 25.65 9.89
C ARG A 212 -6.12 24.38 10.69
N ARG A 213 -7.18 23.85 11.31
CA ARG A 213 -7.13 22.61 12.09
C ARG A 213 -8.22 21.65 11.65
N PHE A 214 -7.85 20.38 11.53
CA PHE A 214 -8.75 19.28 11.19
C PHE A 214 -8.44 18.08 12.09
N SER A 215 -9.45 17.25 12.33
CA SER A 215 -9.33 16.03 13.12
C SER A 215 -8.86 14.84 12.28
N ASP A 216 -8.42 13.75 12.91
CA ASP A 216 -8.13 12.50 12.20
C ASP A 216 -9.37 11.91 11.51
N ASN A 217 -10.55 12.09 12.13
CA ASN A 217 -11.83 11.72 11.55
C ASN A 217 -12.18 12.59 10.33
N ASP A 218 -11.88 13.89 10.35
CA ASP A 218 -12.06 14.78 9.19
C ASP A 218 -11.26 14.25 7.99
N LEU A 219 -10.04 13.76 8.25
CA LEU A 219 -9.16 13.20 7.24
C LEU A 219 -9.71 11.89 6.67
N ASP A 220 -10.20 10.98 7.51
CA ASP A 220 -10.85 9.74 7.05
C ASP A 220 -12.12 10.01 6.22
N VAL A 221 -12.96 10.95 6.66
CA VAL A 221 -14.17 11.37 5.93
C VAL A 221 -13.81 11.94 4.57
N SER A 222 -12.79 12.82 4.52
CA SER A 222 -12.35 13.40 3.25
C SER A 222 -11.70 12.38 2.32
N ILE A 223 -10.88 11.45 2.84
CA ILE A 223 -10.27 10.39 2.03
C ILE A 223 -11.36 9.49 1.44
N ALA A 224 -12.36 9.11 2.23
CA ALA A 224 -13.47 8.29 1.77
C ALA A 224 -14.22 8.95 0.58
N LEU A 225 -14.61 10.22 0.73
CA LEU A 225 -15.26 10.96 -0.36
C LEU A 225 -14.39 11.03 -1.62
N LEU A 226 -13.13 11.42 -1.47
CA LEU A 226 -12.21 11.54 -2.60
C LEU A 226 -11.98 10.19 -3.31
N ARG A 227 -11.91 9.08 -2.56
CA ARG A 227 -11.77 7.73 -3.13
C ARG A 227 -12.96 7.36 -3.97
N ASP A 228 -14.17 7.58 -3.46
CA ASP A 228 -15.40 7.21 -4.14
C ASP A 228 -15.62 8.05 -5.41
N ILE A 229 -15.37 9.36 -5.34
CA ILE A 229 -15.39 10.24 -6.53
C ILE A 229 -14.35 9.77 -7.54
N TYR A 230 -13.11 9.49 -7.10
CA TYR A 230 -12.04 9.06 -8.01
C TYR A 230 -12.40 7.76 -8.74
N LYS A 231 -13.00 6.78 -8.05
CA LYS A 231 -13.47 5.53 -8.67
C LYS A 231 -14.48 5.80 -9.79
N GLU A 232 -15.50 6.63 -9.54
CA GLU A 232 -16.48 6.99 -10.56
C GLU A 232 -15.86 7.68 -11.78
N VAL A 233 -14.92 8.59 -11.53
CA VAL A 233 -14.24 9.33 -12.60
C VAL A 233 -13.30 8.43 -13.39
N ALA A 234 -12.66 7.44 -12.73
CA ALA A 234 -11.76 6.49 -13.37
C ALA A 234 -12.48 5.47 -14.26
N GLU A 235 -13.74 5.15 -13.95
CA GLU A 235 -14.58 4.21 -14.70
C GLU A 235 -15.23 4.83 -15.95
N ARG A 236 -15.38 6.17 -16.00
CA ARG A 236 -15.86 6.91 -17.17
C ARG A 236 -14.76 6.95 -18.25
N ARG A 237 -14.61 5.84 -18.98
CA ARG A 237 -13.85 5.75 -20.23
C ARG A 237 -14.71 6.11 -21.43
#